data_AF-A0AB33E2G1-F1
#
_entry.id   AF-A0AB33E2G1-F1
#
_cell.length_a   1.000
_cell.length_b   1.000
_cell.length_c   1.000
_cell.angle_alpha   90.00
_cell.angle_beta   90.00
_cell.angle_gamma   90.00
#
_symmetry.space_group_name_H-M   'P 1'
#
loop_
_entity.id
_entity.type
_entity.pdbx_description
1 polymer ?
#
loop_
_entity_poly.entity_id
_entity_poly.type
_entity_poly.pdbx_seq_one_letter_code
_entity_poly.pdbx_strand_id
1 'polypeptide(L)'
;MIHITLPDGSLREYDQPLSVFEVAASISLGLANAALAGRVDGVLVDCGFLIKCDARVSIVTSQEPDGLEILRRSCALMLAMAVKQLHPNTQLRAGSALGDGFFYEFAFQRSLTLAALPVIEARMRELAATNHSIRRQEQTPTERLSLYRLGDFEGFAAGPHVPTTKVLQAFALDHISGTLQQRIYGTCWSSQQELDTWRAPPQVVVVNIDERQSDYAHSVTEALRRRGLRANSDLRHEKISRKIRQHSQKVPYLLVVGEKEKDGGFVSMRSGNGEDFGEKGIEAVCDLLNPPKTGA
;
A
#
# COMPACT_ATOMS: atom_id res chain seq x y z
N MET A 1 -32.39 -18.83 -3.67
CA MET A 1 -31.60 -19.06 -2.45
C MET A 1 -30.13 -19.15 -2.85
N ILE A 2 -29.28 -18.38 -2.19
CA ILE A 2 -27.84 -18.26 -2.39
C ILE A 2 -27.18 -18.76 -1.11
N HIS A 3 -26.20 -19.65 -1.24
CA HIS A 3 -25.43 -20.18 -0.13
C HIS A 3 -24.05 -19.53 -0.07
N ILE A 4 -23.77 -18.87 1.06
CA ILE A 4 -22.47 -18.24 1.33
C ILE A 4 -21.71 -19.07 2.34
N THR A 5 -20.54 -19.57 1.94
CA THR A 5 -19.62 -20.28 2.83
C THR A 5 -18.62 -19.30 3.42
N LEU A 6 -18.58 -19.18 4.75
CA LEU A 6 -17.64 -18.32 5.48
C LEU A 6 -16.30 -19.05 5.76
N PRO A 7 -15.24 -18.34 6.20
CA PRO A 7 -13.92 -18.94 6.39
C PRO A 7 -13.87 -20.01 7.49
N ASP A 8 -14.77 -19.93 8.47
CA ASP A 8 -14.95 -20.94 9.53
C ASP A 8 -15.70 -22.20 9.06
N GLY A 9 -16.10 -22.25 7.79
CA GLY A 9 -16.88 -23.34 7.19
C GLY A 9 -18.38 -23.23 7.43
N SER A 10 -18.85 -22.22 8.17
CA SER A 10 -20.28 -21.99 8.36
C SER A 10 -20.96 -21.58 7.05
N LEU A 11 -22.19 -22.04 6.87
CA LEU A 11 -23.04 -21.72 5.73
C LEU A 11 -24.10 -20.70 6.14
N ARG A 12 -24.32 -19.70 5.30
CA ARG A 12 -25.42 -18.74 5.43
C ARG A 12 -26.28 -18.75 4.17
N GLU A 13 -27.59 -18.72 4.36
CA GLU A 13 -28.57 -18.74 3.28
C GLU A 13 -29.22 -17.37 3.12
N TYR A 14 -29.36 -16.95 1.87
CA TYR A 14 -30.01 -15.69 1.51
C TYR A 14 -30.98 -15.88 0.35
N ASP A 15 -32.13 -15.24 0.40
CA ASP A 15 -33.17 -15.41 -0.64
C ASP A 15 -32.96 -14.54 -1.88
N GLN A 16 -32.07 -13.55 -1.80
CA GLN A 16 -31.78 -12.60 -2.88
C GLN A 16 -30.27 -12.31 -2.98
N PRO A 17 -29.79 -11.84 -4.16
CA PRO A 17 -28.43 -11.33 -4.31
C PRO A 17 -28.13 -10.25 -3.26
N LEU A 18 -26.92 -10.27 -2.74
CA LEU A 18 -26.47 -9.34 -1.72
C LEU A 18 -25.02 -8.93 -1.97
N SER A 19 -24.70 -7.71 -1.58
CA SER A 19 -23.35 -7.17 -1.65
C SER A 19 -22.45 -7.77 -0.56
N VAL A 20 -21.14 -7.70 -0.78
CA VAL A 20 -20.16 -8.03 0.26
C VAL A 20 -20.43 -7.25 1.56
N PHE A 21 -20.81 -5.97 1.46
CA PHE A 21 -21.18 -5.17 2.62
C PHE A 21 -22.39 -5.74 3.37
N GLU A 22 -23.43 -6.16 2.65
CA GLU A 22 -24.62 -6.77 3.26
C GLU A 22 -24.32 -8.14 3.89
N VAL A 23 -23.42 -8.94 3.31
CA VAL A 23 -22.90 -10.15 3.96
C VAL A 23 -22.21 -9.80 5.28
N ALA A 24 -21.33 -8.79 5.29
CA ALA A 24 -20.65 -8.36 6.51
C ALA A 24 -21.64 -7.86 7.57
N ALA A 25 -22.65 -7.09 7.16
CA ALA A 25 -23.68 -6.54 8.04
C ALA A 25 -24.57 -7.61 8.66
N SER A 26 -24.87 -8.69 7.92
CA SER A 26 -25.63 -9.83 8.45
C SER A 26 -24.85 -10.61 9.51
N ILE A 27 -23.51 -10.58 9.47
CA ILE A 27 -22.64 -11.20 10.48
C ILE A 27 -22.60 -10.33 11.74
N SER A 28 -22.22 -9.06 11.59
CA SER A 28 -22.32 -8.06 12.65
C SER A 28 -22.15 -6.65 12.11
N LEU A 29 -22.72 -5.66 12.80
CA LEU A 29 -22.49 -4.24 12.47
C LEU A 29 -21.01 -3.85 12.61
N GLY A 30 -20.29 -4.44 13.57
CA GLY A 30 -18.86 -4.21 13.76
C GLY A 30 -18.04 -4.65 12.55
N LEU A 31 -18.32 -5.83 12.01
CA LEU A 31 -17.63 -6.34 10.83
C LEU A 31 -17.94 -5.51 9.58
N ALA A 32 -19.21 -5.10 9.39
CA ALA A 32 -19.57 -4.22 8.28
C ALA A 32 -18.83 -2.88 8.32
N ASN A 33 -18.67 -2.29 9.50
CA ASN A 33 -17.94 -1.04 9.67
C ASN A 33 -16.42 -1.19 9.47
N ALA A 34 -15.87 -2.38 9.73
CA ALA A 34 -14.45 -2.69 9.53
C ALA A 34 -14.13 -3.17 8.10
N ALA A 35 -15.15 -3.48 7.29
CA ALA A 35 -14.98 -4.03 5.95
C ALA A 35 -14.38 -2.98 4.99
N LEU A 36 -13.27 -3.34 4.36
CA LEU A 36 -12.65 -2.56 3.29
C LEU A 36 -12.98 -3.12 1.90
N ALA A 37 -13.13 -4.44 1.81
CA ALA A 37 -13.42 -5.19 0.61
C ALA A 37 -13.94 -6.59 0.98
N GLY A 38 -14.20 -7.41 -0.02
CA GLY A 38 -14.48 -8.84 0.15
C GLY A 38 -13.55 -9.68 -0.71
N ARG A 39 -13.43 -10.95 -0.34
CA ARG A 39 -12.87 -11.99 -1.19
C ARG A 39 -13.98 -12.97 -1.54
N VAL A 40 -14.32 -13.07 -2.81
CA VAL A 40 -15.36 -13.97 -3.33
C VAL A 40 -14.65 -15.01 -4.20
N ASP A 41 -14.70 -16.27 -3.79
CA ASP A 41 -14.02 -17.40 -4.44
C ASP A 41 -12.52 -17.13 -4.71
N GLY A 42 -11.85 -16.51 -3.74
CA GLY A 42 -10.43 -16.17 -3.82
C GLY A 42 -10.13 -14.82 -4.47
N VAL A 43 -11.09 -14.18 -5.14
CA VAL A 43 -10.91 -12.92 -5.87
C VAL A 43 -11.29 -11.72 -5.00
N LEU A 44 -10.41 -10.72 -4.91
CA LEU A 44 -10.68 -9.46 -4.22
C LEU A 44 -11.68 -8.59 -5.00
N VAL A 45 -12.72 -8.12 -4.32
CA VAL A 45 -13.82 -7.33 -4.89
C VAL A 45 -14.23 -6.19 -3.94
N ASP A 46 -14.81 -5.12 -4.48
CA ASP A 46 -15.28 -3.98 -3.68
C ASP A 46 -16.41 -4.39 -2.73
N CYS A 47 -16.62 -3.66 -1.62
CA CYS A 47 -17.73 -3.90 -0.70
C CYS A 47 -19.12 -3.87 -1.38
N GLY A 48 -19.25 -3.08 -2.46
CA GLY A 48 -20.48 -3.01 -3.26
C GLY A 48 -20.66 -4.14 -4.28
N PHE A 49 -19.71 -5.08 -4.39
CA PHE A 49 -19.81 -6.20 -5.33
C PHE A 49 -20.98 -7.09 -4.98
N LEU A 50 -21.88 -7.30 -5.95
CA LEU A 50 -23.11 -8.07 -5.79
C LEU A 50 -22.87 -9.56 -6.05
N ILE A 51 -23.07 -10.38 -5.02
CA ILE A 51 -22.96 -11.83 -5.07
C ILE A 51 -24.32 -12.40 -5.52
N LYS A 52 -24.33 -13.05 -6.68
CA LYS A 52 -25.56 -13.53 -7.35
C LYS A 52 -25.77 -15.04 -7.31
N CYS A 53 -24.74 -15.78 -6.90
CA CYS A 53 -24.72 -17.24 -6.85
C CYS A 53 -23.93 -17.69 -5.62
N ASP A 54 -23.98 -18.99 -5.34
CA ASP A 54 -23.24 -19.60 -4.24
C ASP A 54 -21.75 -19.26 -4.35
N ALA A 55 -21.13 -18.94 -3.22
CA ALA A 55 -19.74 -18.52 -3.19
C ALA A 55 -19.10 -18.71 -1.80
N ARG A 56 -17.78 -18.84 -1.77
CA ARG A 56 -17.00 -18.68 -0.54
C ARG A 56 -16.65 -17.20 -0.36
N VAL A 57 -17.00 -16.64 0.79
CA VAL A 57 -16.82 -15.21 1.07
C VAL A 57 -16.00 -15.01 2.34
N SER A 58 -14.96 -14.17 2.26
CA SER A 58 -14.29 -13.61 3.43
C SER A 58 -14.34 -12.08 3.39
N ILE A 59 -14.49 -11.44 4.54
CA ILE A 59 -14.46 -9.98 4.65
C ILE A 59 -13.03 -9.55 4.88
N VAL A 60 -12.53 -8.62 4.06
CA VAL A 60 -11.17 -8.08 4.18
C VAL A 60 -11.22 -6.81 5.03
N THR A 61 -10.42 -6.78 6.09
CA THR A 61 -10.31 -5.64 7.01
C THR A 61 -8.92 -5.02 6.98
N SER A 62 -8.73 -3.87 7.60
CA SER A 62 -7.44 -3.18 7.67
C SER A 62 -6.34 -3.93 8.45
N GLN A 63 -6.70 -5.03 9.13
CA GLN A 63 -5.77 -5.85 9.90
C GLN A 63 -5.05 -6.91 9.05
N GLU A 64 -5.44 -7.07 7.79
CA GLU A 64 -4.89 -8.05 6.87
C GLU A 64 -3.94 -7.37 5.86
N PRO A 65 -2.93 -8.10 5.33
CA PRO A 65 -2.02 -7.56 4.30
C PRO A 65 -2.76 -6.98 3.08
N ASP A 66 -3.75 -7.71 2.56
CA ASP A 66 -4.58 -7.24 1.44
C ASP A 66 -5.36 -5.97 1.80
N GLY A 67 -5.80 -5.83 3.07
CA GLY A 67 -6.46 -4.63 3.56
C GLY A 67 -5.55 -3.41 3.58
N LEU A 68 -4.30 -3.58 4.03
CA LEU A 68 -3.29 -2.51 3.96
C LEU A 68 -2.97 -2.11 2.52
N GLU A 69 -2.91 -3.07 1.60
CA GLU A 69 -2.73 -2.78 0.17
C GLU A 69 -3.91 -1.96 -0.39
N ILE A 70 -5.14 -2.33 -0.04
CA ILE A 70 -6.36 -1.60 -0.46
C ILE A 70 -6.37 -0.17 0.12
N LEU A 71 -5.95 0.03 1.36
CA LEU A 71 -5.79 1.35 1.96
C LEU A 71 -4.80 2.21 1.15
N ARG A 72 -3.62 1.66 0.86
CA ARG A 72 -2.56 2.33 0.09
C ARG A 72 -3.02 2.67 -1.33
N ARG A 73 -3.67 1.74 -2.02
CA ARG A 73 -4.25 1.95 -3.35
C ARG A 73 -5.29 3.07 -3.34
N SER A 74 -6.14 3.11 -2.32
CA SER A 74 -7.16 4.15 -2.16
C SER A 74 -6.57 5.51 -1.82
N CYS A 75 -5.49 5.55 -1.04
CA CYS A 75 -4.72 6.77 -0.80
C CYS A 75 -4.08 7.32 -2.08
N ALA A 76 -3.59 6.47 -2.99
CA ALA A 76 -3.13 6.92 -4.30
C ALA A 76 -4.24 7.60 -5.11
N LEU A 77 -5.46 7.03 -5.11
CA LEU A 77 -6.60 7.64 -5.79
C LEU A 77 -6.99 8.99 -5.16
N MET A 78 -6.99 9.08 -3.83
CA MET A 78 -7.25 10.34 -3.10
C MET A 78 -6.15 11.40 -3.36
N LEU A 79 -4.88 10.98 -3.47
CA LEU A 79 -3.78 11.84 -3.89
C LEU A 79 -4.00 12.40 -5.29
N ALA A 80 -4.47 11.59 -6.25
CA ALA A 80 -4.81 12.05 -7.58
C ALA A 80 -5.89 13.14 -7.57
N MET A 81 -6.96 12.93 -6.78
CA MET A 81 -8.00 13.94 -6.58
C MET A 81 -7.43 15.23 -5.97
N ALA A 82 -6.63 15.14 -4.91
CA ALA A 82 -6.03 16.29 -4.25
C ALA A 82 -5.15 17.11 -5.20
N VAL A 83 -4.26 16.43 -5.93
CA VAL A 83 -3.38 17.08 -6.92
C VAL A 83 -4.18 17.68 -8.06
N LYS A 84 -5.24 17.02 -8.55
CA LYS A 84 -6.09 17.55 -9.62
C LYS A 84 -6.84 18.80 -9.19
N GLN A 85 -7.28 18.89 -7.94
CA GLN A 85 -7.93 20.08 -7.39
C GLN A 85 -6.95 21.25 -7.21
N LEU A 86 -5.73 20.98 -6.75
CA LEU A 86 -4.70 22.00 -6.54
C LEU A 86 -4.00 22.42 -7.86
N HIS A 87 -3.92 21.50 -8.82
CA HIS A 87 -3.27 21.69 -10.11
C HIS A 87 -4.16 21.16 -11.26
N PRO A 88 -5.19 21.93 -11.67
CA PRO A 88 -6.20 21.46 -12.63
C PRO A 88 -5.64 21.04 -13.99
N ASN A 89 -4.53 21.64 -14.42
CA ASN A 89 -3.89 21.35 -15.71
C ASN A 89 -3.00 20.10 -15.70
N THR A 90 -2.80 19.47 -14.55
CA THR A 90 -1.97 18.27 -14.43
C THR A 90 -2.65 17.07 -15.09
N GLN A 91 -1.88 16.28 -15.83
CA GLN A 91 -2.33 15.02 -16.41
C GLN A 91 -2.06 13.88 -15.44
N LEU A 92 -3.06 13.04 -15.22
CA LEU A 92 -2.94 11.81 -14.44
C LEU A 92 -2.35 10.70 -15.32
N ARG A 93 -1.48 9.86 -14.74
CA ARG A 93 -0.91 8.71 -15.45
C ARG A 93 -1.34 7.40 -14.80
N ALA A 94 -0.75 7.05 -13.66
CA ALA A 94 -1.04 5.81 -12.96
C ALA A 94 -0.74 5.95 -11.47
N GLY A 95 -1.53 5.27 -10.65
CA GLY A 95 -1.30 5.15 -9.21
C GLY A 95 -1.32 3.70 -8.78
N SER A 96 -0.50 3.36 -7.80
CA SER A 96 -0.43 2.01 -7.24
C SER A 96 -0.01 2.04 -5.79
N ALA A 97 -0.42 0.99 -5.05
CA ALA A 97 0.28 0.61 -3.82
C ALA A 97 1.71 0.16 -4.16
N LEU A 98 2.62 0.36 -3.21
CA LEU A 98 4.04 0.03 -3.34
C LEU A 98 4.63 -0.19 -1.94
N GLY A 99 4.85 -1.46 -1.58
CA GLY A 99 5.32 -1.85 -0.24
C GLY A 99 4.46 -1.22 0.86
N ASP A 100 5.10 -0.47 1.76
CA ASP A 100 4.45 0.23 2.89
C ASP A 100 3.63 1.47 2.50
N GLY A 101 3.59 1.79 1.22
CA GLY A 101 3.01 3.02 0.77
C GLY A 101 2.40 2.93 -0.60
N PHE A 102 2.42 4.06 -1.28
CA PHE A 102 1.80 4.25 -2.56
C PHE A 102 2.51 5.34 -3.32
N PHE A 103 2.27 5.40 -4.62
CA PHE A 103 2.62 6.55 -5.42
C PHE A 103 1.52 6.86 -6.41
N TYR A 104 1.54 8.09 -6.91
CA TYR A 104 0.80 8.47 -8.10
C TYR A 104 1.71 9.25 -9.05
N GLU A 105 1.65 8.90 -10.32
CA GLU A 105 2.41 9.52 -11.39
C GLU A 105 1.58 10.58 -12.12
N PHE A 106 2.21 11.73 -12.33
CA PHE A 106 1.63 12.91 -12.91
C PHE A 106 2.53 13.45 -14.01
N ALA A 107 1.95 14.06 -15.04
CA ALA A 107 2.68 14.94 -15.94
C ALA A 107 2.29 16.40 -15.68
N PHE A 108 3.27 17.18 -15.24
CA PHE A 108 3.12 18.60 -14.92
C PHE A 108 3.69 19.47 -16.04
N GLN A 109 3.07 20.64 -16.27
CA GLN A 109 3.66 21.68 -17.12
C GLN A 109 4.86 22.35 -16.43
N ARG A 110 4.82 22.45 -15.11
CA ARG A 110 5.90 22.96 -14.25
C ARG A 110 6.08 22.02 -13.08
N SER A 111 7.30 21.53 -12.89
CA SER A 111 7.63 20.58 -11.83
C SER A 111 7.28 21.13 -10.45
N LEU A 112 6.69 20.26 -9.63
CA LEU A 112 6.54 20.50 -8.20
C LEU A 112 7.88 20.27 -7.49
N THR A 113 8.07 20.98 -6.39
CA THR A 113 9.18 20.78 -5.45
C THR A 113 8.66 20.11 -4.18
N LEU A 114 9.57 19.64 -3.33
CA LEU A 114 9.21 19.05 -2.03
C LEU A 114 8.38 20.00 -1.14
N ALA A 115 8.48 21.31 -1.34
CA ALA A 115 7.68 22.31 -0.63
C ALA A 115 6.18 22.23 -0.93
N ALA A 116 5.77 21.55 -2.01
CA ALA A 116 4.36 21.32 -2.33
C ALA A 116 3.73 20.21 -1.48
N LEU A 117 4.53 19.29 -0.92
CA LEU A 117 4.02 18.12 -0.20
C LEU A 117 3.11 18.47 0.98
N PRO A 118 3.44 19.44 1.87
CA PRO A 118 2.56 19.79 2.98
C PRO A 118 1.20 20.33 2.53
N VAL A 119 1.16 21.06 1.41
CA VAL A 119 -0.09 21.62 0.85
C VAL A 119 -0.97 20.50 0.28
N ILE A 120 -0.37 19.57 -0.48
CA ILE A 120 -1.09 18.42 -1.04
C ILE A 120 -1.60 17.51 0.09
N GLU A 121 -0.76 17.24 1.08
CA GLU A 121 -1.10 16.40 2.22
C GLU A 121 -2.22 17.03 3.06
N ALA A 122 -2.19 18.35 3.29
CA ALA A 122 -3.29 19.07 3.94
C ALA A 122 -4.60 18.92 3.17
N ARG A 123 -4.56 19.06 1.84
CA ARG A 123 -5.75 18.84 1.00
C ARG A 123 -6.26 17.39 1.07
N MET A 124 -5.36 16.41 1.09
CA MET A 124 -5.74 15.01 1.29
C MET A 124 -6.43 14.80 2.65
N ARG A 125 -5.99 15.47 3.72
CA ARG A 125 -6.63 15.37 5.04
C ARG A 125 -8.05 15.94 5.02
N GLU A 126 -8.26 17.07 4.34
CA GLU A 126 -9.60 17.62 4.14
C GLU A 126 -10.50 16.63 3.39
N LEU A 127 -10.01 16.01 2.31
CA LEU A 127 -10.75 15.00 1.54
C LEU A 127 -11.03 13.71 2.33
N ALA A 128 -10.13 13.30 3.22
CA ALA A 128 -10.38 12.20 4.13
C ALA A 128 -11.56 12.52 5.07
N ALA A 129 -11.63 13.77 5.57
CA ALA A 129 -12.68 14.21 6.48
C ALA A 129 -14.07 14.35 5.83
N THR A 130 -14.15 14.55 4.51
CA THR A 130 -15.44 14.71 3.80
C THR A 130 -16.24 13.42 3.67
N ASN A 131 -15.65 12.25 3.92
CA ASN A 131 -16.31 10.94 3.86
C ASN A 131 -17.00 10.66 2.50
N HIS A 132 -16.37 11.05 1.40
CA HIS A 132 -16.86 10.70 0.06
C HIS A 132 -16.87 9.18 -0.12
N SER A 133 -17.94 8.64 -0.71
CA SER A 133 -17.95 7.25 -1.16
C SER A 133 -16.99 7.07 -2.33
N ILE A 134 -16.26 5.96 -2.36
CA ILE A 134 -15.49 5.52 -3.52
C ILE A 134 -16.30 4.42 -4.19
N ARG A 135 -16.74 4.66 -5.42
CA ARG A 135 -17.61 3.71 -6.13
C ARG A 135 -17.07 3.41 -7.51
N ARG A 136 -16.89 2.12 -7.79
CA ARG A 136 -16.68 1.63 -9.15
C ARG A 136 -17.90 2.00 -9.99
N GLN A 137 -17.69 2.61 -11.14
CA GLN A 137 -18.72 2.82 -12.15
C GLN A 137 -18.84 1.53 -12.98
N GLU A 138 -20.07 1.13 -13.32
CA GLU A 138 -20.29 -0.08 -14.13
C GLU A 138 -19.64 0.07 -15.51
N GLN A 139 -18.67 -0.79 -15.80
CA GLN A 139 -18.06 -0.96 -17.11
C GLN A 139 -17.86 -2.45 -17.40
N THR A 140 -17.68 -2.77 -18.68
CA THR A 140 -17.59 -4.14 -19.19
C THR A 140 -16.44 -4.95 -18.54
N PRO A 141 -16.60 -6.29 -18.36
CA PRO A 141 -15.76 -7.12 -17.47
C PRO A 141 -14.29 -7.31 -17.88
N THR A 142 -13.85 -6.72 -18.99
CA THR A 142 -12.60 -7.06 -19.69
C THR A 142 -11.42 -6.15 -19.36
N GLU A 143 -11.59 -5.13 -18.52
CA GLU A 143 -10.53 -4.15 -18.27
C GLU A 143 -9.79 -4.39 -16.94
N ARG A 144 -8.46 -4.37 -17.02
CA ARG A 144 -7.53 -4.46 -15.87
C ARG A 144 -7.65 -3.25 -14.93
N LEU A 145 -8.28 -2.18 -15.40
CA LEU A 145 -8.60 -0.94 -14.69
C LEU A 145 -10.11 -0.72 -14.76
N SER A 146 -10.68 -0.05 -13.77
CA SER A 146 -12.07 0.39 -13.79
C SER A 146 -12.16 1.86 -13.46
N LEU A 147 -13.19 2.54 -13.95
CA LEU A 147 -13.47 3.90 -13.56
C LEU A 147 -14.03 3.94 -12.13
N TYR A 148 -13.39 4.71 -11.25
CA TYR A 148 -13.89 4.99 -9.91
C TYR A 148 -14.30 6.44 -9.78
N ARG A 149 -15.45 6.66 -9.13
CA ARG A 149 -15.92 7.99 -8.73
C ARG A 149 -15.66 8.20 -7.24
N LEU A 150 -15.11 9.35 -6.92
CA LEU A 150 -14.82 9.84 -5.57
C LEU A 150 -15.24 11.32 -5.50
N GLY A 151 -16.40 11.61 -4.93
CA GLY A 151 -16.98 12.96 -5.00
C GLY A 151 -17.13 13.42 -6.46
N ASP A 152 -16.61 14.60 -6.77
CA ASP A 152 -16.63 15.18 -8.13
C ASP A 152 -15.44 14.72 -9.00
N PHE A 153 -14.65 13.77 -8.51
CA PHE A 153 -13.48 13.25 -9.20
C PHE A 153 -13.76 11.85 -9.77
N GLU A 154 -13.29 11.62 -10.99
CA GLU A 154 -13.28 10.31 -11.63
C GLU A 154 -11.86 9.94 -12.06
N GLY A 155 -11.47 8.69 -11.84
CA GLY A 155 -10.14 8.19 -12.21
C GLY A 155 -10.16 6.70 -12.50
N PHE A 156 -9.39 6.30 -13.50
CA PHE A 156 -9.14 4.89 -13.78
C PHE A 156 -8.13 4.34 -12.76
N ALA A 157 -8.48 3.24 -12.12
CA ALA A 157 -7.62 2.55 -11.15
C ALA A 157 -7.91 1.05 -11.13
N ALA A 158 -6.94 0.27 -10.66
CA ALA A 158 -7.17 -1.12 -10.31
C ALA A 158 -8.00 -1.18 -9.01
N GLY A 159 -8.94 -2.12 -8.94
CA GLY A 159 -9.70 -2.38 -7.71
C GLY A 159 -9.13 -3.49 -6.85
N PRO A 160 -9.73 -3.75 -5.67
CA PRO A 160 -10.80 -2.94 -5.07
C PRO A 160 -10.27 -1.70 -4.32
N HIS A 161 -11.19 -0.84 -3.89
CA HIS A 161 -10.93 0.33 -3.05
C HIS A 161 -11.73 0.30 -1.75
N VAL A 162 -11.28 1.07 -0.74
CA VAL A 162 -12.04 1.26 0.50
C VAL A 162 -13.40 1.91 0.20
N PRO A 163 -14.44 1.66 1.01
CA PRO A 163 -15.78 2.16 0.71
C PRO A 163 -15.91 3.69 0.78
N THR A 164 -15.14 4.35 1.65
CA THR A 164 -15.17 5.82 1.81
C THR A 164 -13.81 6.41 2.17
N THR A 165 -13.60 7.70 1.90
CA THR A 165 -12.35 8.40 2.26
C THR A 165 -12.13 8.54 3.75
N LYS A 166 -13.18 8.43 4.58
CA LYS A 166 -13.07 8.52 6.05
C LYS A 166 -12.20 7.43 6.65
N VAL A 167 -12.01 6.31 5.96
CA VAL A 167 -11.11 5.24 6.39
C VAL A 167 -9.64 5.65 6.24
N LEU A 168 -9.32 6.57 5.33
CA LEU A 168 -7.96 6.99 4.99
C LEU A 168 -7.45 8.08 5.94
N GLN A 169 -7.16 7.74 7.20
CA GLN A 169 -6.78 8.73 8.21
C GLN A 169 -5.28 8.80 8.50
N ALA A 170 -4.57 7.68 8.38
CA ALA A 170 -3.17 7.56 8.76
C ALA A 170 -2.28 7.45 7.52
N PHE A 171 -1.98 8.59 6.91
CA PHE A 171 -1.10 8.69 5.75
C PHE A 171 -0.11 9.85 5.86
N ALA A 172 0.93 9.80 5.04
CA ALA A 172 1.91 10.87 4.90
C ALA A 172 2.54 10.87 3.51
N LEU A 173 2.88 12.05 2.98
CA LEU A 173 3.68 12.21 1.77
C LEU A 173 5.14 12.52 2.15
N ASP A 174 6.09 11.89 1.46
CA ASP A 174 7.52 11.99 1.84
C ASP A 174 8.46 12.34 0.70
N HIS A 175 8.06 12.11 -0.55
CA HIS A 175 8.98 12.27 -1.67
C HIS A 175 8.30 12.64 -2.99
N ILE A 176 9.07 13.33 -3.82
CA ILE A 176 8.76 13.56 -5.23
C ILE A 176 9.99 13.15 -6.03
N SER A 177 9.82 12.24 -6.99
CA SER A 177 10.85 11.90 -7.98
C SER A 177 10.46 12.40 -9.36
N GLY A 178 11.44 12.48 -10.27
CA GLY A 178 11.23 12.93 -11.65
C GLY A 178 11.20 14.45 -11.81
N THR A 179 11.01 14.89 -13.06
CA THR A 179 11.02 16.31 -13.46
C THR A 179 9.65 16.75 -14.00
N LEU A 180 9.36 16.53 -15.28
CA LEU A 180 8.04 16.84 -15.86
C LEU A 180 7.06 15.68 -15.67
N GLN A 181 7.53 14.45 -15.77
CA GLN A 181 6.85 13.27 -15.26
C GLN A 181 7.32 13.03 -13.84
N GLN A 182 6.44 13.27 -12.86
CA GLN A 182 6.76 13.16 -11.45
C GLN A 182 5.92 12.10 -10.78
N ARG A 183 6.56 11.37 -9.87
CA ARG A 183 5.86 10.51 -8.93
C ARG A 183 5.88 11.13 -7.56
N ILE A 184 4.71 11.28 -6.98
CA ILE A 184 4.55 11.69 -5.58
C ILE A 184 4.35 10.41 -4.78
N TYR A 185 5.18 10.21 -3.77
CA TYR A 185 5.19 9.05 -2.90
C TYR A 185 4.62 9.39 -1.52
N GLY A 186 3.95 8.40 -0.93
CA GLY A 186 3.48 8.47 0.44
C GLY A 186 3.30 7.09 1.05
N THR A 187 2.99 7.06 2.34
CA THR A 187 2.67 5.86 3.11
C THR A 187 1.24 5.92 3.64
N CYS A 188 0.61 4.76 3.86
CA CYS A 188 -0.70 4.65 4.48
C CYS A 188 -0.77 3.40 5.37
N TRP A 189 -1.35 3.57 6.55
CA TRP A 189 -1.47 2.55 7.60
C TRP A 189 -2.91 2.43 8.11
N SER A 190 -3.20 1.38 8.88
CA SER A 190 -4.54 1.16 9.44
C SER A 190 -4.87 2.18 10.55
N SER A 191 -3.85 2.70 11.22
CA SER A 191 -3.99 3.61 12.37
C SER A 191 -2.82 4.59 12.48
N GLN A 192 -3.05 5.69 13.21
CA GLN A 192 -1.98 6.67 13.48
C GLN A 192 -0.83 6.05 14.29
N GLN A 193 -1.13 5.12 15.19
CA GLN A 193 -0.12 4.41 15.99
C GLN A 193 0.81 3.56 15.10
N GLU A 194 0.27 2.86 14.10
CA GLU A 194 1.09 2.12 13.13
C GLU A 194 1.97 3.05 12.31
N LEU A 195 1.41 4.17 11.83
CA LEU A 195 2.17 5.18 11.10
C LEU A 195 3.32 5.75 11.95
N ASP A 196 3.07 6.05 13.23
CA ASP A 196 4.08 6.57 14.14
C ASP A 196 5.17 5.51 14.45
N THR A 197 4.76 4.24 14.56
CA THR A 197 5.68 3.11 14.71
C THR A 197 6.58 2.96 13.49
N TRP A 198 6.01 3.05 12.28
CA TRP A 198 6.76 2.98 11.03
C TRP A 198 7.72 4.17 10.84
N ARG A 199 7.35 5.36 11.33
CA ARG A 199 8.19 6.57 11.31
C ARG A 199 9.36 6.52 12.28
N ALA A 200 9.34 5.63 13.27
CA ALA A 200 10.46 5.46 14.18
C ALA A 200 11.74 5.10 13.39
N PRO A 201 12.93 5.60 13.80
CA PRO A 201 14.17 5.38 13.04
C PRO A 201 14.43 3.88 12.78
N PRO A 202 14.51 3.44 11.51
CA PRO A 202 14.76 2.04 11.20
C PRO A 202 16.22 1.68 11.48
N GLN A 203 16.44 0.43 11.89
CA GLN A 203 17.77 -0.17 12.03
C GLN A 203 18.36 -0.55 10.67
N VAL A 204 17.48 -0.86 9.71
CA VAL A 204 17.87 -1.33 8.39
C VAL A 204 16.90 -0.83 7.33
N VAL A 205 17.42 -0.40 6.18
CA VAL A 205 16.61 -0.03 5.02
C VAL A 205 16.93 -0.93 3.83
N VAL A 206 15.91 -1.54 3.24
CA VAL A 206 16.02 -2.34 2.03
C VAL A 206 15.83 -1.44 0.81
N VAL A 207 16.78 -1.44 -0.12
CA VAL A 207 16.76 -0.63 -1.34
C VAL A 207 16.82 -1.54 -2.56
N ASN A 208 15.88 -1.40 -3.49
CA ASN A 208 15.93 -2.07 -4.79
C ASN A 208 16.63 -1.23 -5.85
N ILE A 209 17.31 -1.89 -6.78
CA ILE A 209 17.96 -1.27 -7.93
C ILE A 209 16.93 -0.85 -8.99
N ASP A 210 15.93 -1.68 -9.23
CA ASP A 210 14.91 -1.53 -10.26
C ASP A 210 13.54 -1.97 -9.73
N GLU A 211 12.46 -1.46 -10.32
CA GLU A 211 11.09 -1.75 -9.90
C GLU A 211 10.75 -3.24 -9.93
N ARG A 212 11.36 -4.01 -10.83
CA ARG A 212 11.16 -5.47 -10.95
C ARG A 212 11.57 -6.28 -9.71
N GLN A 213 12.32 -5.67 -8.79
CA GLN A 213 12.68 -6.29 -7.51
C GLN A 213 11.89 -5.75 -6.32
N SER A 214 10.88 -4.89 -6.54
CA SER A 214 10.12 -4.28 -5.44
C SER A 214 9.44 -5.31 -4.55
N ASP A 215 8.85 -6.35 -5.12
CA ASP A 215 8.15 -7.40 -4.37
C ASP A 215 9.11 -8.18 -3.48
N TYR A 216 10.29 -8.52 -4.01
CA TYR A 216 11.32 -9.22 -3.24
C TYR A 216 11.93 -8.32 -2.16
N ALA A 217 12.21 -7.06 -2.47
CA ALA A 217 12.68 -6.09 -1.46
C ALA A 217 11.63 -5.89 -0.33
N HIS A 218 10.35 -5.87 -0.68
CA HIS A 218 9.27 -5.81 0.32
C HIS A 218 9.19 -7.10 1.14
N SER A 219 9.29 -8.28 0.52
CA SER A 219 9.24 -9.56 1.24
C SER A 219 10.43 -9.73 2.21
N VAL A 220 11.63 -9.27 1.82
CA VAL A 220 12.78 -9.17 2.72
C VAL A 220 12.47 -8.25 3.90
N THR A 221 11.87 -7.08 3.65
CA THR A 221 11.49 -6.12 4.70
C THR A 221 10.52 -6.75 5.70
N GLU A 222 9.50 -7.46 5.22
CA GLU A 222 8.55 -8.17 6.06
C GLU A 222 9.20 -9.33 6.85
N ALA A 223 10.15 -10.05 6.25
CA ALA A 223 10.91 -11.09 6.95
C ALA A 223 11.72 -10.51 8.12
N LEU A 224 12.38 -9.37 7.93
CA LEU A 224 13.13 -8.67 8.99
C LEU A 224 12.18 -8.22 10.12
N ARG A 225 11.02 -7.65 9.76
CA ARG A 225 10.00 -7.21 10.73
C ARG A 225 9.46 -8.36 11.57
N ARG A 226 9.19 -9.53 10.95
CA ARG A 226 8.78 -10.75 11.67
C ARG A 226 9.83 -11.22 12.69
N ARG A 227 11.10 -10.90 12.47
CA ARG A 227 12.22 -11.15 13.39
C ARG A 227 12.41 -10.02 14.41
N GLY A 228 11.50 -9.06 14.50
CA GLY A 228 11.51 -7.96 15.46
C GLY A 228 12.42 -6.79 15.09
N LEU A 229 12.97 -6.77 13.88
CA LEU A 229 13.79 -5.66 13.41
C LEU A 229 12.93 -4.49 12.93
N ARG A 230 13.37 -3.27 13.23
CA ARG A 230 12.80 -2.06 12.61
C ARG A 230 13.37 -1.90 11.22
N ALA A 231 12.70 -2.48 10.24
CA ALA A 231 13.09 -2.44 8.83
C ALA A 231 12.08 -1.63 8.01
N ASN A 232 12.56 -0.82 7.06
CA ASN A 232 11.75 -0.15 6.04
C ASN A 232 12.30 -0.47 4.65
N SER A 233 11.49 -0.31 3.61
CA SER A 233 11.96 -0.37 2.22
C SER A 233 11.87 0.98 1.52
N ASP A 234 12.80 1.23 0.62
CA ASP A 234 12.75 2.34 -0.33
C ASP A 234 12.64 1.80 -1.74
N LEU A 235 11.38 1.70 -2.16
CA LEU A 235 10.97 1.11 -3.43
C LEU A 235 10.83 2.15 -4.56
N ARG A 236 11.26 3.40 -4.33
CA ARG A 236 11.09 4.51 -5.29
C ARG A 236 11.78 4.20 -6.60
N HIS A 237 11.26 4.71 -7.71
CA HIS A 237 11.89 4.55 -9.02
C HIS A 237 13.00 5.60 -9.20
N GLU A 238 14.12 5.38 -8.52
CA GLU A 238 15.27 6.28 -8.51
C GLU A 238 16.58 5.50 -8.56
N LYS A 239 17.66 6.16 -9.03
CA LYS A 239 18.99 5.57 -9.05
C LYS A 239 19.40 5.09 -7.65
N ILE A 240 19.89 3.85 -7.58
CA ILE A 240 20.33 3.24 -6.33
C ILE A 240 21.35 4.08 -5.55
N SER A 241 22.27 4.75 -6.25
CA SER A 241 23.28 5.63 -5.62
C SER A 241 22.65 6.80 -4.85
N ARG A 242 21.51 7.32 -5.33
CA ARG A 242 20.75 8.38 -4.66
C ARG A 242 20.05 7.83 -3.42
N LYS A 243 19.41 6.66 -3.52
CA LYS A 243 18.78 5.99 -2.36
C LYS A 243 19.80 5.70 -1.26
N ILE A 244 20.94 5.09 -1.63
CA ILE A 244 22.02 4.78 -0.70
C ILE A 244 22.50 6.05 0.00
N ARG A 245 22.84 7.11 -0.74
CA ARG A 245 23.32 8.37 -0.14
C ARG A 245 22.30 9.01 0.82
N GLN A 246 21.01 8.92 0.51
CA GLN A 246 19.95 9.47 1.35
C GLN A 246 19.82 8.73 2.69
N HIS A 247 20.01 7.41 2.68
CA HIS A 247 19.81 6.56 3.85
C HIS A 247 21.08 6.30 4.64
N SER A 248 22.25 6.28 4.02
CA SER A 248 23.53 5.94 4.67
C SER A 248 23.88 6.85 5.85
N GLN A 249 23.41 8.09 5.82
CA GLN A 249 23.58 9.05 6.91
C GLN A 249 22.53 8.92 8.03
N LYS A 250 21.49 8.10 7.84
CA LYS A 250 20.30 8.03 8.69
C LYS A 250 20.10 6.67 9.35
N VAL A 251 20.60 5.60 8.74
CA VAL A 251 20.36 4.23 9.20
C VAL A 251 21.67 3.45 9.35
N PRO A 252 21.77 2.57 10.36
CA PRO A 252 22.96 1.77 10.57
C PRO A 252 23.32 0.86 9.39
N TYR A 253 22.31 0.25 8.75
CA TYR A 253 22.51 -0.72 7.68
C TYR A 253 21.58 -0.51 6.49
N LEU A 254 22.07 -0.84 5.31
CA LEU A 254 21.29 -0.92 4.08
C LEU A 254 21.43 -2.32 3.49
N LEU A 255 20.32 -2.84 2.97
CA LEU A 255 20.30 -4.08 2.20
C LEU A 255 19.96 -3.74 0.76
N VAL A 256 20.88 -4.00 -0.15
CA VAL A 256 20.70 -3.76 -1.58
C VAL A 256 20.14 -5.00 -2.24
N VAL A 257 19.14 -4.80 -3.08
CA VAL A 257 18.46 -5.84 -3.83
C VAL A 257 18.53 -5.52 -5.33
N GLY A 258 19.32 -6.29 -6.06
CA GLY A 258 19.33 -6.35 -7.52
C GLY A 258 18.72 -7.65 -8.05
N GLU A 259 18.89 -7.90 -9.34
CA GLU A 259 18.38 -9.12 -9.99
C GLU A 259 19.05 -10.38 -9.40
N LYS A 260 20.38 -10.33 -9.19
CA LYS A 260 21.14 -11.45 -8.62
C LYS A 260 20.66 -11.80 -7.21
N GLU A 261 20.43 -10.79 -6.37
CA GLU A 261 19.91 -10.95 -5.01
C GLU A 261 18.51 -11.58 -5.01
N LYS A 262 17.63 -11.11 -5.90
CA LYS A 262 16.28 -11.64 -6.07
C LYS A 262 16.30 -13.10 -6.51
N ASP A 263 17.05 -13.43 -7.55
CA ASP A 263 17.11 -14.78 -8.10
C ASP A 263 17.80 -15.76 -7.14
N GLY A 264 18.79 -15.27 -6.39
CA GLY A 264 19.54 -16.07 -5.42
C GLY A 264 18.95 -16.15 -4.02
N GLY A 265 17.89 -15.39 -3.71
CA GLY A 265 17.28 -15.37 -2.38
C GLY A 265 18.20 -14.83 -1.28
N PHE A 266 19.06 -13.86 -1.60
CA PHE A 266 19.94 -13.18 -0.65
C PHE A 266 19.85 -11.65 -0.78
N VAL A 267 20.64 -10.91 0.02
CA VAL A 267 20.82 -9.46 -0.09
C VAL A 267 22.28 -9.06 -0.01
N SER A 268 22.63 -7.92 -0.60
CA SER A 268 23.95 -7.30 -0.43
C SER A 268 23.92 -6.31 0.73
N MET A 269 24.58 -6.64 1.83
CA MET A 269 24.52 -5.86 3.09
C MET A 269 25.67 -4.88 3.21
N ARG A 270 25.35 -3.63 3.58
CA ARG A 270 26.34 -2.59 3.87
C ARG A 270 25.97 -1.76 5.08
N SER A 271 26.93 -1.15 5.75
CA SER A 271 26.67 -0.15 6.79
C SER A 271 26.38 1.23 6.19
N GLY A 272 25.86 2.12 7.03
CA GLY A 272 25.71 3.54 6.72
C GLY A 272 27.03 4.29 6.49
N ASN A 273 28.16 3.80 7.04
CA ASN A 273 29.48 4.40 6.81
C ASN A 273 30.17 3.91 5.51
N GLY A 274 29.55 2.96 4.80
CA GLY A 274 30.01 2.48 3.50
C GLY A 274 30.75 1.14 3.52
N GLU A 275 31.02 0.57 4.70
CA GLU A 275 31.57 -0.78 4.84
C GLU A 275 30.65 -1.82 4.20
N ASP A 276 31.25 -2.73 3.44
CA ASP A 276 30.57 -3.80 2.71
C ASP A 276 30.68 -5.11 3.51
N PHE A 277 29.54 -5.70 3.87
CA PHE A 277 29.46 -6.98 4.57
C PHE A 277 29.17 -8.15 3.63
N GLY A 278 29.13 -7.89 2.31
CA GLY A 278 28.92 -8.85 1.25
C GLY A 278 27.49 -9.40 1.19
N GLU A 279 27.38 -10.52 0.48
CA GLU A 279 26.13 -11.24 0.27
C GLU A 279 25.74 -12.01 1.54
N LYS A 280 24.49 -11.87 1.96
CA LYS A 280 23.95 -12.57 3.13
C LYS A 280 22.54 -13.09 2.85
N GLY A 281 22.28 -14.32 3.27
CA GLY A 281 20.91 -14.83 3.37
C GLY A 281 20.11 -14.03 4.40
N ILE A 282 18.79 -13.97 4.23
CA ILE A 282 17.90 -13.17 5.09
C ILE A 282 18.04 -13.57 6.57
N GLU A 283 18.06 -14.87 6.88
CA GLU A 283 18.24 -15.34 8.27
C GLU A 283 19.59 -14.90 8.87
N ALA A 284 20.67 -14.94 8.09
CA ALA A 284 21.98 -14.48 8.57
C ALA A 284 22.00 -12.97 8.87
N VAL A 285 21.24 -12.17 8.12
CA VAL A 285 21.05 -10.75 8.44
C VAL A 285 20.25 -10.59 9.73
N CYS A 286 19.18 -11.37 9.91
CA CYS A 286 18.36 -11.35 11.11
C CYS A 286 19.18 -11.69 12.36
N ASP A 287 19.97 -12.75 12.32
CA ASP A 287 20.80 -13.19 13.45
C ASP A 287 21.90 -12.16 13.79
N LEU A 288 22.43 -11.46 12.78
CA LEU A 288 23.43 -10.42 12.97
C LEU A 288 22.85 -9.16 13.62
N LEU A 289 21.64 -8.76 13.24
CA LEU A 289 21.02 -7.52 13.68
C LEU A 289 20.12 -7.67 14.92
N ASN A 290 19.63 -8.87 15.18
CA ASN A 290 18.84 -9.21 16.36
C ASN A 290 19.19 -10.65 16.80
N PRO A 291 20.37 -10.83 17.43
CA PRO A 291 20.80 -12.16 17.85
C PRO A 291 19.78 -12.77 18.81
N PRO A 292 19.50 -14.08 18.70
CA PRO A 292 18.62 -14.75 19.64
C PRO A 292 19.16 -14.51 21.05
N LYS A 293 18.26 -14.13 21.98
CA LYS A 293 18.61 -14.04 23.39
C LYS A 293 19.06 -15.43 23.83
N THR A 294 20.36 -15.64 23.97
CA THR A 294 20.89 -16.86 24.56
C THR A 294 20.24 -16.99 25.94
N GLY A 295 19.59 -18.13 26.20
CA GLY A 295 18.94 -18.39 27.48
C GLY A 295 19.89 -18.12 28.64
N ALA A 296 19.31 -17.57 29.71
CA ALA A 296 19.96 -17.33 31.01
C ALA A 296 20.71 -18.57 31.53
#